data_AF-A0A7C1HH36-F1
#
_entry.id   AF-A0A7C1HH36-F1
#
_cell.length_a   1.000
_cell.length_b   1.000
_cell.length_c   1.000
_cell.angle_alpha   90.00
_cell.angle_beta   90.00
_cell.angle_gamma   90.00
#
_symmetry.space_group_name_H-M   'P 1'
#
loop_
_entity.id
_entity.type
_entity.pdbx_description
1 polymer ?
#
loop_
_entity_poly.entity_id
_entity_poly.type
_entity_poly.pdbx_seq_one_letter_code
_entity_poly.pdbx_strand_id
1 'polypeptide(L)'
;MHPPKRKIVKSVVLIILILCVLGAIIYFRHALSLILVIPYFAGKLQNLGVNPYLAYSIALPLALIVIYSLSLVFSRDKEKRKSGYILSVSLFTAWCLTLYFITRDYHFDPKTGEAVICFAVTPQGYEKVPCDWKYHPIYATIVFPANPDLVLAKQMQKKGYPQFATLTPHMNMRWFTPDGRPLVWYYQDKETGRIDLFPYPGIHPQYGVELLPVNYTIVREVLRSLAERQPEKLHVHSSSKQPSEQSVNEQESSLKALRELSETLELLKPISR
;
A
#
# COMPACT_ATOMS: atom_id res chain seq x y z
N MET A 1 -25.52 35.32 -67.38
CA MET A 1 -24.26 34.92 -66.69
C MET A 1 -24.43 33.49 -66.17
N HIS A 2 -23.89 32.49 -66.87
CA HIS A 2 -23.89 31.12 -66.34
C HIS A 2 -22.88 31.04 -65.19
N PRO A 3 -23.26 30.50 -64.02
CA PRO A 3 -22.30 30.23 -62.96
C PRO A 3 -21.20 29.32 -63.52
N PRO A 4 -19.93 29.59 -63.24
CA PRO A 4 -18.83 28.83 -63.81
C PRO A 4 -18.97 27.37 -63.36
N LYS A 5 -19.21 26.45 -64.30
CA LYS A 5 -19.41 25.00 -64.10
C LYS A 5 -18.40 24.37 -63.13
N ARG A 6 -17.20 24.96 -63.04
CA ARG A 6 -16.11 24.57 -62.13
C ARG A 6 -16.44 24.70 -60.63
N LYS A 7 -17.33 25.61 -60.22
CA LYS A 7 -17.75 25.76 -58.80
C LYS A 7 -18.69 24.65 -58.35
N ILE A 8 -19.61 24.23 -59.23
CA ILE A 8 -20.60 23.18 -58.95
C ILE A 8 -19.88 21.82 -58.78
N VAL A 9 -18.94 21.50 -59.66
CA VAL A 9 -18.16 20.25 -59.58
C VAL A 9 -17.37 20.17 -58.26
N LYS A 10 -16.74 21.27 -57.83
CA LYS A 10 -16.00 21.31 -56.54
C LYS A 10 -16.94 21.07 -55.35
N SER A 11 -18.13 21.66 -55.35
CA SER A 11 -19.11 21.44 -54.27
C SER A 11 -19.60 19.99 -54.21
N VAL A 12 -19.88 19.36 -55.36
CA VAL A 12 -20.32 17.96 -55.41
C VAL A 12 -19.22 17.01 -54.91
N VAL A 13 -17.98 17.21 -55.34
CA VAL A 13 -16.83 16.41 -54.88
C VAL A 13 -16.63 16.57 -53.37
N LEU A 14 -16.75 17.79 -52.83
CA LEU A 14 -16.66 18.05 -51.40
C LEU A 14 -17.75 17.31 -50.62
N ILE A 15 -18.99 17.32 -51.10
CA ILE A 15 -20.12 16.62 -50.46
C ILE A 15 -19.88 15.11 -50.44
N ILE A 16 -19.43 14.52 -51.56
CA ILE A 16 -19.12 13.09 -51.64
C ILE A 16 -17.99 12.74 -50.66
N LEU A 17 -16.93 13.56 -50.61
CA LEU A 17 -15.83 13.37 -49.66
C LEU A 17 -16.33 13.39 -48.21
N ILE A 18 -17.18 14.36 -47.84
CA ILE A 18 -17.78 14.45 -46.49
C ILE A 18 -18.62 13.19 -46.18
N LEU A 19 -19.43 12.71 -47.13
CA LEU A 19 -20.23 11.50 -46.95
C LEU A 19 -19.35 10.25 -46.79
N CYS A 20 -18.26 10.12 -47.56
CA CYS A 20 -17.30 9.04 -47.41
C CYS A 20 -16.61 9.08 -46.04
N VAL A 21 -16.21 10.26 -45.56
CA VAL A 21 -15.62 10.44 -44.22
C VAL A 21 -16.63 10.09 -43.13
N LEU A 22 -17.88 10.55 -43.22
CA LEU A 22 -18.94 10.20 -42.27
C LEU A 22 -19.22 8.69 -42.28
N GLY A 23 -19.27 8.07 -43.46
CA GLY A 23 -19.44 6.62 -43.61
C GLY A 23 -18.30 5.84 -42.95
N ALA A 24 -17.05 6.27 -43.14
CA ALA A 24 -15.89 5.67 -42.48
C ALA A 24 -15.95 5.83 -40.95
N ILE A 25 -16.34 7.00 -40.44
CA ILE A 25 -16.51 7.23 -38.99
C ILE A 25 -17.59 6.31 -38.41
N ILE A 26 -18.71 6.13 -39.11
CA ILE A 26 -19.79 5.24 -38.67
C ILE A 26 -19.33 3.78 -38.69
N TYR A 27 -18.63 3.36 -39.74
CA TYR A 27 -18.12 2.00 -39.90
C TYR A 27 -17.07 1.67 -38.83
N PHE A 28 -16.11 2.57 -38.60
CA PHE A 28 -15.02 2.41 -37.63
C PHE A 28 -15.36 2.93 -36.23
N ARG A 29 -16.63 3.23 -35.92
CA ARG A 29 -17.03 3.89 -34.67
C ARG A 29 -16.51 3.18 -33.41
N HIS A 30 -16.47 1.85 -33.42
CA HIS A 30 -16.01 1.05 -32.27
C HIS A 30 -14.50 1.12 -32.10
N ALA A 31 -13.73 1.05 -33.20
CA ALA A 31 -12.28 1.18 -33.17
C ALA A 31 -11.86 2.61 -32.77
N LEU A 32 -12.50 3.63 -33.34
CA LEU A 32 -12.23 5.02 -32.97
C LEU A 32 -12.54 5.28 -31.49
N SER A 33 -13.64 4.73 -30.98
CA SER A 33 -13.99 4.84 -29.55
C SER A 33 -12.95 4.16 -28.66
N LEU A 34 -12.43 2.98 -29.03
CA LEU A 34 -11.36 2.32 -28.26
C LEU A 34 -10.09 3.16 -28.22
N ILE A 35 -9.68 3.70 -29.38
CA ILE A 35 -8.48 4.55 -29.50
C ILE A 35 -8.60 5.80 -28.64
N LEU A 36 -9.79 6.37 -28.46
CA LEU A 36 -9.99 7.56 -27.63
C LEU A 36 -10.15 7.25 -26.14
N VAL A 37 -10.92 6.19 -25.81
CA VAL A 37 -11.35 5.90 -24.45
C VAL A 37 -10.25 5.23 -23.63
N ILE A 38 -9.49 4.29 -24.22
CA ILE A 38 -8.41 3.58 -23.51
C ILE A 38 -7.33 4.55 -22.98
N PRO A 39 -6.70 5.42 -23.80
CA PRO A 39 -5.65 6.30 -23.29
C PRO A 39 -6.18 7.31 -22.28
N TYR A 40 -7.45 7.72 -22.38
CA TYR A 40 -8.09 8.58 -21.38
C TYR A 40 -8.11 7.91 -19.99
N PHE A 41 -8.65 6.68 -19.91
CA PHE A 41 -8.71 5.95 -18.65
C PHE A 41 -7.32 5.53 -18.15
N ALA A 42 -6.47 5.02 -19.04
CA ALA A 42 -5.10 4.63 -18.68
C ALA A 42 -4.30 5.83 -18.17
N GLY A 43 -4.40 6.99 -18.84
CA GLY A 43 -3.74 8.21 -18.40
C GLY A 43 -4.23 8.69 -17.03
N LYS A 44 -5.54 8.58 -16.74
CA LYS A 44 -6.07 8.89 -15.40
C LYS A 44 -5.55 7.93 -14.33
N LEU A 45 -5.46 6.64 -14.61
CA LEU A 45 -4.90 5.65 -13.68
C LEU A 45 -3.39 5.85 -13.47
N GLN A 46 -2.63 6.16 -14.52
CA GLN A 46 -1.20 6.46 -14.41
C GLN A 46 -0.94 7.69 -13.55
N ASN A 47 -1.80 8.70 -13.65
CA ASN A 47 -1.74 9.89 -12.77
C ASN A 47 -1.98 9.56 -11.29
N LEU A 48 -2.56 8.39 -10.98
CA LEU A 48 -2.74 7.89 -9.61
C LEU A 48 -1.54 7.03 -9.17
N GLY A 49 -0.44 7.00 -9.93
CA GLY A 49 0.74 6.19 -9.66
C GLY A 49 0.62 4.71 -10.08
N VAL A 50 -0.44 4.34 -10.82
CA VAL A 50 -0.60 2.97 -11.32
C VAL A 50 0.41 2.71 -12.44
N ASN A 51 1.07 1.55 -12.39
CA ASN A 51 1.99 1.10 -13.45
C ASN A 51 1.29 1.19 -14.84
N PRO A 52 1.97 1.69 -15.89
CA PRO A 52 1.34 1.92 -17.19
C PRO A 52 0.69 0.67 -17.78
N TYR A 53 1.36 -0.50 -17.72
CA TYR A 53 0.80 -1.74 -18.27
C TYR A 53 -0.44 -2.18 -17.52
N LEU A 54 -0.42 -2.12 -16.19
CA LEU A 54 -1.57 -2.43 -15.35
C LEU A 54 -2.74 -1.46 -15.62
N ALA A 55 -2.44 -0.17 -15.81
CA ALA A 55 -3.43 0.83 -16.18
C ALA A 55 -4.11 0.50 -17.50
N TYR A 56 -3.36 0.06 -18.52
CA TYR A 56 -3.93 -0.41 -19.79
C TYR A 56 -4.75 -1.69 -19.64
N SER A 57 -4.29 -2.66 -18.83
CA SER A 57 -5.03 -3.90 -18.55
C SER A 57 -6.38 -3.65 -17.87
N ILE A 58 -6.48 -2.64 -17.00
CA ILE A 58 -7.74 -2.23 -16.36
C ILE A 58 -8.59 -1.37 -17.31
N ALA A 59 -7.97 -0.46 -18.08
CA ALA A 59 -8.68 0.44 -18.97
C ALA A 59 -9.37 -0.29 -20.13
N LEU A 60 -8.79 -1.37 -20.65
CA LEU A 60 -9.33 -2.13 -21.78
C LEU A 60 -10.75 -2.71 -21.52
N PRO A 61 -10.98 -3.54 -20.48
CA PRO A 61 -12.32 -4.06 -20.20
C PRO A 61 -13.30 -2.94 -19.85
N LEU A 62 -12.86 -1.89 -19.14
CA LEU A 62 -13.70 -0.75 -18.82
C LEU A 62 -14.16 -0.02 -20.08
N ALA A 63 -13.24 0.20 -21.03
CA ALA A 63 -13.55 0.82 -22.32
C ALA A 63 -14.53 -0.03 -23.13
N LEU A 64 -14.39 -1.36 -23.13
CA LEU A 64 -15.34 -2.25 -23.80
C LEU A 64 -16.76 -2.11 -23.22
N ILE A 65 -16.91 -2.03 -21.90
CA ILE A 65 -18.20 -1.84 -21.24
C ILE A 65 -18.80 -0.46 -21.59
N VAL A 66 -17.99 0.61 -21.56
CA VAL A 66 -18.43 1.97 -21.95
C VAL A 66 -18.89 1.99 -23.42
N ILE A 67 -18.12 1.39 -24.33
CA ILE A 67 -18.46 1.37 -25.76
C ILE A 67 -19.72 0.56 -26.01
N TYR A 68 -19.88 -0.57 -25.31
CA TYR A 68 -21.09 -1.37 -25.35
C TYR A 68 -22.30 -0.58 -24.84
N SER A 69 -22.17 0.14 -23.72
CA SER A 69 -23.26 0.96 -23.17
C SER A 69 -23.64 2.09 -24.13
N LEU A 70 -22.66 2.78 -24.73
CA LEU A 70 -22.91 3.80 -25.75
C LEU A 70 -23.63 3.22 -26.96
N SER A 71 -23.20 2.04 -27.44
CA SER A 71 -23.85 1.38 -28.57
C SER A 71 -25.31 1.04 -28.29
N LEU A 72 -25.67 0.69 -27.05
CA LEU A 72 -27.05 0.49 -26.62
C LEU A 72 -27.84 1.80 -26.54
N VAL A 73 -27.24 2.88 -26.05
CA VAL A 73 -27.85 4.22 -25.99
C VAL A 73 -28.22 4.74 -27.38
N PHE A 74 -27.40 4.46 -28.39
CA PHE A 74 -27.66 4.84 -29.79
C PHE A 74 -28.44 3.78 -30.60
N SER A 75 -28.93 2.72 -29.96
CA SER A 75 -29.77 1.73 -30.64
C SER A 75 -31.10 2.34 -31.10
N ARG A 76 -31.65 1.88 -32.23
CA ARG A 76 -32.98 2.30 -32.71
C ARG A 76 -34.13 1.74 -31.85
N ASP A 77 -33.88 0.62 -31.18
CA ASP A 77 -34.85 -0.07 -30.33
C ASP A 77 -35.01 0.63 -28.98
N LYS A 78 -36.26 0.93 -28.59
CA LYS A 78 -36.60 1.64 -27.35
C LYS A 78 -36.18 0.86 -26.10
N GLU A 79 -36.33 -0.46 -26.10
CA GLU A 79 -35.96 -1.29 -24.95
C GLU A 79 -34.45 -1.32 -24.75
N LYS A 80 -33.70 -1.51 -25.86
CA LYS A 80 -32.22 -1.46 -25.82
C LYS A 80 -31.68 -0.11 -25.36
N ARG A 81 -32.34 0.99 -25.76
CA ARG A 81 -31.99 2.33 -25.29
C ARG A 81 -32.18 2.50 -23.79
N LYS A 82 -33.29 2.01 -23.23
CA LYS A 82 -33.56 2.06 -21.78
C LYS A 82 -32.47 1.31 -21.02
N SER A 83 -32.12 0.10 -21.45
CA SER A 83 -31.00 -0.66 -20.87
C SER A 83 -29.67 0.07 -21.00
N GLY A 84 -29.41 0.71 -22.15
CA GLY A 84 -28.20 1.51 -22.39
C GLY A 84 -28.07 2.71 -21.44
N TYR A 85 -29.17 3.43 -21.19
CA TYR A 85 -29.19 4.54 -20.23
C TYR A 85 -28.93 4.07 -18.81
N ILE A 86 -29.61 3.01 -18.36
CA ILE A 86 -29.42 2.44 -17.02
C ILE A 86 -27.97 2.00 -16.84
N LEU A 87 -27.42 1.26 -17.80
CA LEU A 87 -26.03 0.79 -17.75
C LEU A 87 -25.03 1.96 -17.70
N SER A 88 -25.26 3.00 -18.50
CA SER A 88 -24.36 4.16 -18.57
C SER A 88 -24.39 4.99 -17.28
N VAL A 89 -25.57 5.22 -16.69
CA VAL A 89 -25.71 5.94 -15.41
C VAL A 89 -25.07 5.15 -14.27
N SER A 90 -25.30 3.85 -14.21
CA SER A 90 -24.69 2.96 -13.21
C SER A 90 -23.17 2.96 -13.33
N LEU A 91 -22.65 2.84 -14.55
CA LEU A 91 -21.20 2.85 -14.80
C LEU A 91 -20.56 4.20 -14.43
N PHE A 92 -21.21 5.32 -14.78
CA PHE A 92 -20.74 6.65 -14.43
C PHE A 92 -20.73 6.86 -12.90
N THR A 93 -21.80 6.45 -12.22
CA THR A 93 -21.88 6.50 -10.75
C THR A 93 -20.80 5.65 -10.10
N ALA A 94 -20.62 4.41 -10.59
CA ALA A 94 -19.58 3.51 -10.11
C ALA A 94 -18.18 4.10 -10.31
N TRP A 95 -17.92 4.74 -11.45
CA TRP A 95 -16.65 5.43 -11.73
C TRP A 95 -16.39 6.57 -10.75
N CYS A 96 -17.38 7.44 -10.53
CA CYS A 96 -17.27 8.56 -9.58
C CYS A 96 -17.03 8.06 -8.14
N LEU A 97 -17.76 7.04 -7.70
CA LEU A 97 -17.57 6.43 -6.38
C LEU A 97 -16.18 5.79 -6.25
N THR A 98 -15.74 5.06 -7.28
CA THR A 98 -14.41 4.44 -7.30
C THR A 98 -13.31 5.49 -7.19
N LEU A 99 -13.41 6.58 -7.96
CA LEU A 99 -12.46 7.69 -7.85
C LEU A 99 -12.48 8.31 -6.46
N TYR A 100 -13.65 8.57 -5.88
CA TYR A 100 -13.76 9.08 -4.51
C TYR A 100 -13.09 8.16 -3.48
N PHE A 101 -13.32 6.84 -3.56
CA PHE A 101 -12.70 5.89 -2.64
C PHE A 101 -11.17 5.81 -2.80
N ILE A 102 -10.66 5.99 -4.01
CA ILE A 102 -9.21 6.02 -4.26
C ILE A 102 -8.59 7.32 -3.78
N THR A 103 -9.25 8.47 -4.00
CA THR A 103 -8.67 9.79 -3.73
C THR A 103 -8.93 10.33 -2.33
N ARG A 104 -9.90 9.80 -1.58
CA ARG A 104 -10.26 10.30 -0.23
C ARG A 104 -9.09 10.32 0.76
N ASP A 105 -8.11 9.43 0.55
CA ASP A 105 -6.96 9.25 1.44
C ASP A 105 -5.68 9.95 0.90
N TYR A 106 -5.78 10.68 -0.22
CA TYR A 106 -4.66 11.45 -0.74
C TYR A 106 -4.41 12.71 0.10
N HIS A 107 -3.18 12.81 0.61
CA HIS A 107 -2.70 13.99 1.33
C HIS A 107 -1.87 14.92 0.44
N PHE A 108 -1.29 14.35 -0.62
CA PHE A 108 -0.42 15.02 -1.57
C PHE A 108 -0.91 14.72 -2.99
N ASP A 109 -0.77 15.69 -3.88
CA ASP A 109 -1.04 15.48 -5.30
C ASP A 109 0.04 14.54 -5.85
N PRO A 110 -0.32 13.39 -6.43
CA PRO A 110 0.63 12.45 -6.99
C PRO A 110 1.47 13.00 -8.15
N LYS A 111 1.04 14.10 -8.80
CA LYS A 111 1.77 14.72 -9.91
C LYS A 111 2.75 15.79 -9.47
N THR A 112 2.28 16.74 -8.67
CA THR A 112 3.06 17.92 -8.28
C THR A 112 3.80 17.70 -6.97
N GLY A 113 3.36 16.73 -6.15
CA GLY A 113 3.85 16.55 -4.79
C GLY A 113 3.30 17.59 -3.81
N GLU A 114 2.45 18.51 -4.27
CA GLU A 114 1.89 19.58 -3.43
C GLU A 114 0.84 19.02 -2.47
N ALA A 115 0.75 19.62 -1.28
CA ALA A 115 -0.23 19.20 -0.30
C ALA A 115 -1.65 19.59 -0.74
N VAL A 116 -2.54 18.61 -0.84
CA VAL A 116 -3.97 18.83 -1.14
C VAL A 116 -4.74 19.20 0.13
N ILE A 117 -4.19 18.85 1.29
CA ILE A 117 -4.77 19.15 2.60
C ILE A 117 -3.90 20.15 3.35
N CYS A 118 -4.57 21.04 4.09
CA CYS A 118 -3.92 22.01 4.95
C CYS A 118 -4.31 21.78 6.41
N PHE A 119 -3.43 22.22 7.30
CA PHE A 119 -3.60 22.08 8.73
C PHE A 119 -3.51 23.43 9.43
N ALA A 120 -4.27 23.54 10.51
CA ALA A 120 -4.16 24.61 11.48
C ALA A 120 -3.82 24.03 12.85
N VAL A 121 -3.06 24.79 13.65
CA VAL A 121 -2.77 24.45 15.05
C VAL A 121 -3.98 24.84 15.90
N THR A 122 -4.44 23.93 16.75
CA THR A 122 -5.49 24.15 17.74
C THR A 122 -5.00 23.66 19.11
N PRO A 123 -5.66 24.03 20.22
CA PRO A 123 -5.29 23.54 21.55
C PRO A 123 -5.33 22.01 21.69
N GLN A 124 -6.08 21.33 20.82
CA GLN A 124 -6.20 19.86 20.80
C GLN A 124 -5.23 19.18 19.82
N GLY A 125 -4.41 19.96 19.08
CA GLY A 125 -3.43 19.46 18.12
C GLY A 125 -3.64 20.04 16.71
N TYR A 126 -3.46 19.20 15.69
CA TYR A 126 -3.59 19.64 14.29
C TYR A 126 -4.95 19.30 13.70
N GLU A 127 -5.69 20.32 13.27
CA GLU A 127 -7.00 20.17 12.62
C GLU A 127 -6.88 20.31 11.10
N LYS A 128 -7.65 19.51 10.35
CA LYS A 128 -7.68 19.62 8.88
C LYS A 128 -8.60 20.78 8.51
N VAL A 129 -8.11 21.71 7.70
CA VAL A 129 -8.86 22.89 7.26
C VAL A 129 -8.74 23.09 5.74
N PRO A 130 -9.65 23.84 5.11
CA PRO A 130 -9.51 24.22 3.70
C PRO A 130 -8.22 25.00 3.46
N CYS A 131 -7.52 24.69 2.37
CA CYS A 131 -6.27 25.36 2.00
C CYS A 131 -6.43 26.82 1.59
N ASP A 132 -7.67 27.24 1.26
CA ASP A 132 -7.98 28.63 0.91
C ASP A 132 -7.92 29.58 2.12
N TRP A 133 -7.90 29.02 3.34
CA TRP A 133 -7.84 29.80 4.56
C TRP A 133 -6.39 30.18 4.88
N LYS A 134 -6.16 31.46 5.20
CA LYS A 134 -4.87 31.92 5.73
C LYS A 134 -4.75 31.75 7.24
N TYR A 135 -5.87 31.89 7.95
CA TYR A 135 -5.97 31.77 9.40
C TYR A 135 -7.18 30.94 9.80
N HIS A 136 -7.08 30.22 10.91
CA HIS A 136 -8.20 29.50 11.50
C HIS A 136 -9.24 30.48 12.07
N PRO A 137 -10.55 30.33 11.79
CA PRO A 137 -11.58 31.32 12.15
C PRO A 137 -11.73 31.51 13.67
N ILE A 138 -11.56 30.43 14.45
CA ILE A 138 -11.70 30.48 15.93
C ILE A 138 -10.38 30.86 16.62
N TYR A 139 -9.28 30.15 16.31
CA TYR A 139 -8.02 30.28 17.03
C TYR A 139 -7.04 31.31 16.43
N ALA A 140 -7.35 31.89 15.27
CA ALA A 140 -6.48 32.82 14.53
C ALA A 140 -5.07 32.27 14.25
N THR A 141 -4.88 30.95 14.29
CA THR A 141 -3.61 30.29 13.99
C THR A 141 -3.38 30.22 12.48
N ILE A 142 -2.12 30.25 12.07
CA ILE A 142 -1.74 30.20 10.65
C ILE A 142 -2.07 28.82 10.09
N VAL A 143 -2.69 28.82 8.91
CA VAL A 143 -2.91 27.61 8.12
C VAL A 143 -1.68 27.37 7.25
N PHE A 144 -1.20 26.13 7.22
CA PHE A 144 -0.07 25.73 6.40
C PHE A 144 -0.34 24.41 5.68
N PRO A 145 0.29 24.19 4.50
CA PRO A 145 0.15 22.95 3.76
C PRO A 145 0.69 21.76 4.55
N ALA A 146 0.09 20.59 4.37
CA ALA A 146 0.58 19.38 5.02
C ALA A 146 2.04 19.09 4.66
N ASN A 147 2.87 18.85 5.67
CA ASN A 147 4.20 18.27 5.51
C ASN A 147 4.11 16.74 5.70
N PRO A 148 4.82 15.92 4.90
CA PRO A 148 4.94 14.47 5.12
C PRO A 148 5.15 14.07 6.59
N ASP A 149 6.01 14.79 7.32
CA ASP A 149 6.32 14.51 8.73
C ASP A 149 5.10 14.67 9.63
N LEU A 150 4.28 15.68 9.37
CA LEU A 150 3.08 15.99 10.14
C LEU A 150 1.95 15.01 9.85
N VAL A 151 1.82 14.59 8.60
CA VAL A 151 0.88 13.52 8.20
C VAL A 151 1.25 12.22 8.90
N LEU A 152 2.54 11.88 8.93
CA LEU A 152 3.04 10.71 9.63
C LEU A 152 2.79 10.79 11.14
N ALA A 153 3.09 11.92 11.77
CA ALA A 153 2.83 12.14 13.20
C ALA A 153 1.33 11.97 13.54
N LYS A 154 0.44 12.49 12.69
CA LYS A 154 -1.02 12.35 12.87
C LYS A 154 -1.50 10.91 12.66
N GLN A 155 -0.92 10.18 11.71
CA GLN A 155 -1.21 8.76 11.52
C GLN A 155 -0.75 7.93 12.73
N MET A 156 0.41 8.24 13.29
CA MET A 156 0.87 7.63 14.54
C MET A 156 -0.08 7.97 15.68
N GLN A 157 -0.47 9.23 15.87
CA GLN A 157 -1.44 9.61 16.91
C GLN A 157 -2.75 8.82 16.80
N LYS A 158 -3.30 8.62 15.59
CA LYS A 158 -4.53 7.85 15.36
C LYS A 158 -4.40 6.35 15.63
N LYS A 159 -3.27 5.75 15.24
CA LYS A 159 -2.98 4.33 15.50
C LYS A 159 -2.56 4.08 16.96
N GLY A 160 -2.47 5.13 17.76
CA GLY A 160 -1.71 5.16 18.99
C GLY A 160 -0.24 5.38 18.63
N TYR A 161 0.39 6.37 19.27
CA TYR A 161 1.84 6.44 19.22
C TYR A 161 2.36 5.06 19.62
N PRO A 162 3.32 4.46 18.88
CA PRO A 162 4.05 3.35 19.47
C PRO A 162 4.50 3.88 20.82
N GLN A 163 4.09 3.21 21.90
CA GLN A 163 4.52 3.65 23.22
C GLN A 163 6.03 3.80 23.09
N PHE A 164 6.57 4.97 23.42
CA PHE A 164 8.01 5.21 23.52
C PHE A 164 8.49 4.42 24.73
N ALA A 165 8.31 3.10 24.65
CA ALA A 165 8.68 2.12 25.60
C ALA A 165 10.15 1.87 25.33
N THR A 166 10.91 1.90 26.41
CA THR A 166 12.28 1.45 26.40
C THR A 166 12.32 0.02 25.85
N LEU A 167 13.17 -0.22 24.86
CA LEU A 167 13.45 -1.56 24.36
C LEU A 167 14.19 -2.36 25.43
N THR A 168 13.67 -3.54 25.75
CA THR A 168 14.41 -4.51 26.56
C THR A 168 15.47 -5.19 25.69
N PRO A 169 16.77 -5.02 25.98
CA PRO A 169 17.82 -5.61 25.17
C PRO A 169 17.82 -7.14 25.31
N HIS A 170 18.17 -7.83 24.22
CA HIS A 170 18.31 -9.29 24.17
C HIS A 170 19.50 -9.69 23.27
N MET A 171 20.07 -10.88 23.49
CA MET A 171 21.31 -11.31 22.82
C MET A 171 21.20 -11.39 21.30
N ASN A 172 20.02 -11.73 20.77
CA ASN A 172 19.80 -11.92 19.34
C ASN A 172 19.27 -10.67 18.63
N MET A 173 19.34 -9.51 19.30
CA MET A 173 18.84 -8.25 18.75
C MET A 173 19.73 -7.77 17.61
N ARG A 174 19.12 -7.29 16.52
CA ARG A 174 19.85 -6.64 15.43
C ARG A 174 20.01 -5.15 15.73
N TRP A 175 21.26 -4.72 15.86
CA TRP A 175 21.62 -3.34 16.22
C TRP A 175 21.85 -2.42 15.02
N PHE A 176 22.26 -2.99 13.88
CA PHE A 176 22.63 -2.26 12.68
C PHE A 176 21.98 -2.88 11.42
N THR A 177 21.74 -2.04 10.43
CA THR A 177 21.45 -2.47 9.05
C THR A 177 22.69 -3.11 8.41
N PRO A 178 22.55 -3.89 7.31
CA PRO A 178 23.69 -4.40 6.56
C PRO A 178 24.68 -3.31 6.14
N ASP A 179 24.19 -2.10 5.90
CA ASP A 179 25.00 -0.93 5.51
C ASP A 179 25.64 -0.19 6.71
N GLY A 180 25.53 -0.74 7.93
CA GLY A 180 26.14 -0.19 9.13
C GLY A 180 25.37 0.96 9.81
N ARG A 181 24.18 1.33 9.31
CA ARG A 181 23.34 2.35 9.97
C ARG A 181 22.68 1.78 11.23
N PRO A 182 22.58 2.55 12.33
CA PRO A 182 21.96 2.11 13.57
C PRO A 182 20.45 1.89 13.39
N LEU A 183 19.93 0.83 14.01
CA LEU A 183 18.50 0.53 14.11
C LEU A 183 17.92 0.87 15.48
N VAL A 184 18.78 1.24 16.43
CA VAL A 184 18.44 1.51 17.82
C VAL A 184 19.11 2.81 18.24
N TRP A 185 18.39 3.57 19.05
CA TRP A 185 18.87 4.80 19.69
C TRP A 185 18.94 4.58 21.18
N TYR A 186 19.76 5.36 21.88
CA TYR A 186 19.91 5.24 23.32
C TYR A 186 19.97 6.59 24.01
N TYR A 187 19.60 6.56 25.28
CA TYR A 187 19.89 7.59 26.26
C TYR A 187 20.75 6.95 27.34
N GLN A 188 21.85 7.62 27.70
CA GLN A 188 22.67 7.22 28.84
C GLN A 188 22.50 8.26 29.94
N ASP A 189 22.00 7.80 31.07
CA ASP A 189 21.93 8.61 32.27
C ASP A 189 23.36 8.84 32.80
N LYS A 190 23.72 10.11 32.99
CA LYS A 190 25.05 10.52 33.45
C LYS A 190 25.29 10.18 34.92
N GLU A 191 24.23 10.06 35.72
CA GLU A 191 24.34 9.83 37.16
C GLU A 191 24.37 8.34 37.48
N THR A 192 23.48 7.57 36.88
CA THR A 192 23.37 6.12 37.15
C THR A 192 24.17 5.25 36.18
N GLY A 193 24.63 5.82 35.06
CA GLY A 193 25.25 5.06 33.96
C GLY A 193 24.27 4.15 33.22
N ARG A 194 22.96 4.21 33.53
CA ARG A 194 21.94 3.36 32.93
C ARG A 194 21.73 3.73 31.46
N ILE A 195 21.65 2.70 30.62
CA ILE A 195 21.38 2.83 29.19
C ILE A 195 19.93 2.42 28.94
N ASP A 196 19.12 3.37 28.49
CA ASP A 196 17.77 3.13 28.02
C ASP A 196 17.75 3.15 26.48
N LEU A 197 17.12 2.15 25.87
CA LEU A 197 17.14 1.93 24.42
C LEU A 197 15.80 2.28 23.79
N PHE A 198 15.81 2.79 22.57
CA PHE A 198 14.64 3.26 21.85
C PHE A 198 14.64 2.82 20.39
N PRO A 199 13.47 2.48 19.82
CA PRO A 199 13.37 1.97 18.46
C PRO A 199 13.49 3.06 17.38
N TYR A 200 13.39 4.33 17.76
CA TYR A 200 13.33 5.46 16.83
C TYR A 200 14.23 6.61 17.31
N PRO A 201 14.78 7.43 16.39
CA PRO A 201 15.41 8.69 16.75
C PRO A 201 14.37 9.65 17.34
N GLY A 202 14.83 10.61 18.12
CA GLY A 202 13.96 11.65 18.64
C GLY A 202 14.44 12.19 19.98
N ILE A 203 13.47 12.56 20.81
CA ILE A 203 13.71 13.19 22.11
C ILE A 203 13.24 12.24 23.21
N HIS A 204 14.03 12.10 24.27
CA HIS A 204 13.68 11.31 25.45
C HIS A 204 12.41 11.89 26.11
N PRO A 205 11.35 11.08 26.31
CA PRO A 205 10.04 11.59 26.71
C PRO A 205 10.05 12.30 28.07
N GLN A 206 10.88 11.83 29.01
CA GLN A 206 10.95 12.39 30.37
C GLN A 206 11.92 13.57 30.49
N TYR A 207 12.99 13.61 29.70
CA TYR A 207 14.13 14.50 29.94
C TYR A 207 14.28 15.56 28.86
N GLY A 208 13.57 15.44 27.73
CA GLY A 208 13.67 16.42 26.66
C GLY A 208 15.02 16.43 25.93
N VAL A 209 15.85 15.40 26.13
CA VAL A 209 17.20 15.30 25.53
C VAL A 209 17.15 14.47 24.25
N GLU A 210 17.91 14.87 23.23
CA GLU A 210 18.03 14.10 21.99
C GLU A 210 18.64 12.71 22.23
N LEU A 211 18.02 11.70 21.63
CA LEU A 211 18.48 10.32 21.68
C LEU A 211 19.65 10.13 20.71
N LEU A 212 20.71 9.48 21.17
CA LEU A 212 21.90 9.25 20.37
C LEU A 212 21.80 7.93 19.60
N PRO A 213 22.31 7.85 18.36
CA PRO A 213 22.40 6.58 17.66
C PRO A 213 23.33 5.60 18.39
N VAL A 214 22.91 4.35 18.53
CA VAL A 214 23.76 3.31 19.12
C VAL A 214 25.01 3.09 18.28
N ASN A 215 26.15 2.97 18.95
CA ASN A 215 27.43 2.63 18.34
C ASN A 215 27.96 1.30 18.90
N TYR A 216 29.05 0.80 18.32
CA TYR A 216 29.66 -0.48 18.74
C TYR A 216 29.99 -0.53 20.24
N THR A 217 30.47 0.57 20.81
CA THR A 217 30.83 0.65 22.24
C THR A 217 29.61 0.42 23.14
N ILE A 218 28.49 1.07 22.81
CA ILE A 218 27.22 0.93 23.54
C ILE A 218 26.65 -0.47 23.37
N VAL A 219 26.67 -1.05 22.17
CA VAL A 219 26.22 -2.44 21.95
C VAL A 219 27.01 -3.40 22.83
N ARG A 220 28.34 -3.27 22.84
CA ARG A 220 29.22 -4.12 23.64
C ARG A 220 28.93 -4.00 25.14
N GLU A 221 28.70 -2.78 25.61
CA GLU A 221 28.36 -2.52 27.01
C GLU A 221 27.02 -3.14 27.41
N VAL A 222 25.99 -2.96 26.57
CA VAL A 222 24.67 -3.55 26.80
C VAL A 222 24.74 -5.08 26.78
N LEU A 223 25.40 -5.70 25.79
CA LEU A 223 25.54 -7.15 25.70
C LEU A 223 26.33 -7.73 26.87
N ARG A 224 27.38 -7.03 27.34
CA ARG A 224 28.11 -7.41 28.56
C ARG A 224 27.19 -7.42 29.77
N SER A 225 26.41 -6.35 29.99
CA SER A 225 25.47 -6.27 31.11
C SER A 225 24.40 -7.37 31.06
N LEU A 226 23.99 -7.79 29.87
CA LEU A 226 23.07 -8.92 29.68
C LEU A 226 23.72 -10.26 30.04
N ALA A 227 24.98 -10.47 29.63
CA ALA A 227 25.73 -11.68 29.94
C ALA A 227 25.96 -11.83 31.45
N GLU A 228 26.30 -10.73 32.14
CA GLU A 228 26.53 -10.69 33.59
C GLU A 228 25.25 -10.92 34.41
N ARG A 229 24.07 -10.66 33.85
CA ARG A 229 22.76 -10.93 34.50
C ARG A 229 22.25 -12.36 34.31
N GLN A 230 22.82 -13.14 33.39
CA GLN A 230 22.41 -14.52 33.13
C GLN A 230 23.00 -15.64 34.02
N PRO A 231 24.11 -15.49 34.79
CA PRO A 231 24.68 -16.61 35.54
C PRO A 231 23.85 -17.03 36.76
N GLU A 232 22.90 -16.20 37.22
CA GLU A 232 22.15 -16.49 38.45
C GLU A 232 20.94 -17.43 38.25
N LYS A 233 20.47 -17.65 37.01
CA LYS A 233 19.34 -18.55 36.74
C LYS A 233 19.73 -19.98 36.35
N LEU A 234 21.02 -20.27 36.12
CA LEU A 234 21.45 -21.59 35.65
C LEU A 234 21.90 -22.54 36.77
N HIS A 235 22.14 -22.05 37.99
CA HIS A 235 22.62 -22.89 39.11
C HIS A 235 21.52 -23.54 39.98
N VAL A 236 20.23 -23.31 39.70
CA VAL A 236 19.12 -23.86 40.51
C VAL A 236 18.47 -25.12 39.87
N HIS A 237 18.92 -25.58 38.69
CA HIS A 237 18.22 -26.66 37.97
C HIS A 237 19.06 -27.90 37.61
N SER A 238 20.30 -28.03 38.09
CA SER A 238 21.16 -29.18 37.78
C SER A 238 21.07 -30.36 38.78
N SER A 239 20.06 -30.42 39.66
CA SER A 239 19.95 -31.50 40.67
C SER A 239 18.81 -32.51 40.47
N SER A 240 18.02 -32.48 39.40
CA SER A 240 17.02 -33.55 39.20
C SER A 240 16.70 -33.82 37.73
N LYS A 241 17.52 -34.65 37.07
CA LYS A 241 17.03 -35.48 35.96
C LYS A 241 17.97 -36.66 35.71
N GLN A 242 17.80 -37.71 36.51
CA GLN A 242 18.08 -39.07 36.02
C GLN A 242 16.94 -39.44 35.05
N PRO A 243 17.22 -39.92 33.82
CA PRO A 243 16.20 -40.45 32.94
C PRO A 243 15.65 -41.76 33.53
N SER A 244 14.34 -41.85 33.75
CA SER A 244 13.69 -43.07 34.19
C SER A 244 13.67 -44.12 33.06
N GLU A 245 14.05 -45.35 33.39
CA GLU A 245 14.12 -46.53 32.51
C GLU A 245 12.80 -46.82 31.76
N GLN A 246 11.67 -46.29 32.24
CA GLN A 246 10.37 -46.43 31.58
C GLN A 246 10.33 -45.74 30.20
N SER A 247 11.00 -44.60 30.03
CA SER A 247 11.01 -43.88 28.74
C SER A 247 11.81 -44.57 27.64
N VAL A 248 12.83 -45.35 28.04
CA VAL A 248 13.66 -46.13 27.11
C VAL A 248 12.91 -47.39 26.66
N ASN A 249 12.22 -48.07 27.58
CA ASN A 249 11.44 -49.27 27.26
C ASN A 249 10.23 -49.00 26.34
N GLU A 250 9.60 -47.83 26.46
CA GLU A 250 8.45 -47.45 25.62
C GLU A 250 8.88 -47.05 24.20
N GLN A 251 10.08 -46.49 24.04
CA GLN A 251 10.67 -46.23 22.73
C GLN A 251 11.12 -47.52 22.04
N GLU A 252 11.66 -48.48 22.79
CA GLU A 252 12.12 -49.75 22.22
C GLU A 252 10.96 -50.66 21.79
N SER A 253 9.83 -50.65 22.53
CA SER A 253 8.61 -51.37 22.13
C SER A 253 7.97 -50.77 20.88
N SER A 254 7.94 -49.43 20.79
CA SER A 254 7.45 -48.71 19.61
C SER A 254 8.29 -49.00 18.37
N LEU A 255 9.62 -49.10 18.53
CA LEU A 255 10.53 -49.41 17.42
C LEU A 255 10.39 -50.86 16.93
N LYS A 256 10.11 -51.82 17.83
CA LYS A 256 9.84 -53.22 17.46
C LYS A 256 8.53 -53.35 16.68
N ALA A 257 7.47 -52.68 17.11
CA ALA A 257 6.18 -52.70 16.41
C ALA A 257 6.28 -52.14 14.98
N LEU A 258 7.10 -51.10 14.76
CA LEU A 258 7.34 -50.53 13.44
C LEU A 258 8.13 -51.46 12.51
N ARG A 259 9.06 -52.27 13.05
CA ARG A 259 9.80 -53.25 12.25
C ARG A 259 8.90 -54.38 11.76
N GLU A 260 8.04 -54.92 12.62
CA GLU A 260 7.08 -55.96 12.23
C GLU A 260 6.08 -55.47 11.17
N LEU A 261 5.63 -54.21 11.28
CA LEU A 261 4.80 -53.59 10.25
C LEU A 261 5.53 -53.40 8.92
N SER A 262 6.84 -53.10 8.93
CA SER A 262 7.62 -52.98 7.70
C SER A 262 7.81 -54.33 6.99
N GLU A 263 8.01 -55.40 7.77
CA GLU A 263 8.25 -56.75 7.24
C GLU A 263 6.98 -57.37 6.64
N THR A 264 5.83 -57.12 7.27
CA THR A 264 4.51 -57.52 6.72
C THR A 264 4.14 -56.76 5.45
N LEU A 265 4.56 -55.50 5.33
CA LEU A 265 4.34 -54.69 4.11
C LEU A 265 5.19 -55.16 2.92
N GLU A 266 6.40 -55.68 3.16
CA GLU A 266 7.21 -56.26 2.08
C GLU A 266 6.63 -57.57 1.52
N LEU A 267 6.01 -58.39 2.37
CA LEU A 267 5.36 -59.64 1.94
C LEU A 267 4.07 -59.43 1.12
N LEU A 268 3.45 -58.25 1.23
CA LEU A 268 2.21 -57.91 0.51
C LEU A 268 2.44 -57.28 -0.86
N LYS A 269 3.69 -57.18 -1.34
CA LYS A 269 3.98 -56.60 -2.66
C LYS A 269 3.69 -57.65 -3.75
N PRO A 270 2.57 -57.57 -4.50
CA PRO A 270 2.24 -58.56 -5.50
C PRO A 270 3.10 -58.35 -6.74
N ILE A 271 3.60 -59.47 -7.26
CA ILE A 271 4.32 -59.61 -8.52
C ILE A 271 3.40 -59.16 -9.66
N SER A 272 3.52 -57.91 -10.10
CA SER A 272 3.00 -57.47 -11.39
C SER A 272 4.11 -57.62 -12.44
N ARG A 273 4.09 -58.75 -13.15
CA ARG A 273 4.69 -58.89 -14.47
C ARG A 273 3.58 -58.87 -15.51
#